data_AF-E3HIA0-F1
#
_entry.id   AF-E3HIA0-F1
#
_cell.length_a   1.000
_cell.length_b   1.000
_cell.length_c   1.000
_cell.angle_alpha   90.00
_cell.angle_beta   90.00
_cell.angle_gamma   90.00
#
_symmetry.space_group_name_H-M   'P 1'
#
loop_
_entity.id
_entity.type
_entity.pdbx_description
1 polymer ?
#
loop_
_entity_poly.entity_id
_entity_poly.type
_entity_poly.pdbx_seq_one_letter_code
_entity_poly.pdbx_strand_id
1 'polypeptide(L)'
;MTFQKRITQAFNEEATRRADAAEPRLTKTDLWKAAGASSGAATHWFNGSNGMDMATCIKVAPLLRVNAQWLYDGSPPKLPARDGSLAAAALAIPPAPWPFPGIPEEQVRALPPDQLNKLQGALALAIAQLKLGIDVSPTPAAPPMPMPTVLRSDSLIDSYLSRDEFPLRIDGLPAAPWEGGKTTHQTEREGRVRISTQTGVVANVGVGEPPAANDRFEKVPELADVRLAAGDPIENHAEEQTGMIQFRKSFLRSVGADNGKGRVVYAKGDSMEPVIRDGAALLVVPNESLTLQDIAAGGVYAINYDGKMIVKTVARERLTGQWVARSFNSLHDDIPLENGASVRVLGRVVWAGARLRDDEAGRWRAE
;
A
#
# COMPACT_ATOMS: atom_id res chain seq x y z
N MET A 1 -7.86 -48.29 0.47
CA MET A 1 -7.86 -48.40 -1.01
C MET A 1 -6.45 -48.79 -1.44
N THR A 2 -6.24 -49.68 -2.41
CA THR A 2 -4.86 -49.98 -2.88
C THR A 2 -4.36 -48.89 -3.82
N PHE A 3 -3.04 -48.71 -3.92
CA PHE A 3 -2.43 -47.74 -4.85
C PHE A 3 -2.92 -47.92 -6.29
N GLN A 4 -2.98 -49.17 -6.77
CA GLN A 4 -3.53 -49.53 -8.08
C GLN A 4 -4.95 -49.00 -8.31
N LYS A 5 -5.83 -49.15 -7.32
CA LYS A 5 -7.21 -48.67 -7.42
C LYS A 5 -7.26 -47.14 -7.48
N ARG A 6 -6.41 -46.45 -6.70
CA ARG A 6 -6.31 -44.99 -6.70
C ARG A 6 -5.83 -44.43 -8.03
N ILE A 7 -4.73 -44.96 -8.57
CA ILE A 7 -4.17 -44.49 -9.85
C ILE A 7 -5.10 -44.79 -11.02
N THR A 8 -5.78 -45.94 -11.01
CA THR A 8 -6.78 -46.29 -12.04
C THR A 8 -8.00 -45.38 -11.95
N GLN A 9 -8.48 -45.10 -10.73
CA GLN A 9 -9.58 -44.18 -10.51
C GLN A 9 -9.24 -42.76 -10.99
N ALA A 10 -8.10 -42.22 -10.57
CA ALA A 10 -7.67 -40.87 -10.95
C ALA A 10 -7.44 -40.75 -12.47
N PHE A 11 -6.86 -41.78 -13.10
CA PHE A 11 -6.65 -41.82 -14.54
C PHE A 11 -7.97 -41.81 -15.32
N ASN A 12 -8.96 -42.61 -14.89
CA ASN A 12 -10.26 -42.69 -15.56
C ASN A 12 -11.06 -41.39 -15.38
N GLU A 13 -11.06 -40.80 -14.18
CA GLU A 13 -11.75 -39.54 -13.90
C GLU A 13 -11.19 -38.39 -14.76
N GLU A 14 -9.87 -38.26 -14.85
CA GLU A 14 -9.25 -37.23 -15.70
C GLU A 14 -9.42 -37.52 -17.19
N ALA A 15 -9.43 -38.80 -17.61
CA ALA A 15 -9.70 -39.17 -18.99
C ALA A 15 -11.14 -38.81 -19.42
N THR A 16 -12.13 -39.05 -18.55
CA THR A 16 -13.53 -38.66 -18.79
C THR A 16 -13.65 -37.15 -18.90
N ARG A 17 -13.07 -36.40 -17.95
CA ARG A 17 -13.09 -34.92 -17.98
C ARG A 17 -12.48 -34.36 -19.27
N ARG A 18 -11.35 -34.90 -19.73
CA ARG A 18 -10.72 -34.46 -20.98
C ARG A 18 -11.55 -34.76 -22.21
N ALA A 19 -12.28 -35.89 -22.21
CA ALA A 19 -13.24 -36.20 -23.27
C ALA A 19 -14.39 -35.17 -23.27
N ASP A 20 -14.92 -34.81 -22.10
CA ASP A 20 -15.98 -33.81 -21.96
C ASP A 20 -15.52 -32.39 -22.35
N ALA A 21 -14.26 -32.06 -22.10
CA ALA A 21 -13.66 -30.75 -22.40
C ALA A 21 -13.02 -30.63 -23.81
N ALA A 22 -13.13 -31.67 -24.65
CA ALA A 22 -12.46 -31.76 -25.96
C ALA A 22 -10.93 -31.55 -25.92
N GLU A 23 -10.29 -31.93 -24.81
CA GLU A 23 -8.84 -31.86 -24.62
C GLU A 23 -8.11 -33.11 -25.17
N PRO A 24 -6.79 -33.04 -25.41
CA PRO A 24 -6.00 -34.20 -25.83
C PRO A 24 -6.15 -35.37 -24.85
N ARG A 25 -6.55 -36.54 -25.38
CA ARG A 25 -6.76 -37.77 -24.60
C ARG A 25 -5.51 -38.11 -23.79
N LEU A 26 -5.67 -38.24 -22.49
CA LEU A 26 -4.60 -38.68 -21.60
C LEU A 26 -4.22 -40.13 -21.92
N THR A 27 -2.94 -40.37 -22.21
CA THR A 27 -2.41 -41.72 -22.43
C THR A 27 -1.53 -42.17 -21.28
N LYS A 28 -1.38 -43.49 -21.10
CA LYS A 28 -0.40 -44.03 -20.15
C LYS A 28 1.03 -43.59 -20.49
N THR A 29 1.29 -43.24 -21.75
CA THR A 29 2.56 -42.68 -22.23
C THR A 29 2.90 -41.34 -21.61
N ASP A 30 1.92 -40.47 -21.47
CA ASP A 30 2.11 -39.15 -20.88
C ASP A 30 2.44 -39.26 -19.38
N LEU A 31 1.86 -40.27 -18.72
CA LEU A 31 2.04 -40.53 -17.31
C LEU A 31 3.48 -40.94 -16.95
N TRP A 32 4.06 -41.91 -17.66
CA TRP A 32 5.43 -42.36 -17.37
C TRP A 32 6.49 -41.36 -17.86
N LYS A 33 6.23 -40.61 -18.93
CA LYS A 33 7.12 -39.53 -19.38
C LYS A 33 7.23 -38.43 -18.33
N ALA A 34 6.12 -38.02 -17.74
CA ALA A 34 6.12 -36.99 -16.69
C ALA A 34 6.73 -37.46 -15.37
N ALA A 35 6.56 -38.75 -15.05
CA ALA A 35 7.23 -39.39 -13.93
C ALA A 35 8.76 -39.47 -14.11
N GLY A 36 9.26 -39.41 -15.35
CA GLY A 36 10.65 -39.76 -15.68
C GLY A 36 10.93 -41.26 -15.53
N ALA A 37 9.90 -42.10 -15.72
CA ALA A 37 9.97 -43.55 -15.55
C ALA A 37 9.89 -44.30 -16.88
N SER A 38 10.16 -45.60 -16.89
CA SER A 38 10.01 -46.45 -18.09
C SER A 38 8.55 -46.88 -18.32
N SER A 39 8.23 -47.27 -19.55
CA SER A 39 6.91 -47.84 -19.89
C SER A 39 6.57 -49.11 -19.10
N GLY A 40 7.59 -49.89 -18.73
CA GLY A 40 7.47 -51.05 -17.84
C GLY A 40 7.00 -50.66 -16.44
N ALA A 41 7.58 -49.60 -15.87
CA ALA A 41 7.17 -49.08 -14.55
C ALA A 41 5.70 -48.65 -14.55
N ALA A 42 5.24 -47.96 -15.61
CA ALA A 42 3.83 -47.62 -15.77
C ALA A 42 2.91 -48.84 -15.74
N THR A 43 3.27 -49.91 -16.45
CA THR A 43 2.50 -51.15 -16.45
C THR A 43 2.42 -51.77 -15.07
N HIS A 44 3.51 -51.75 -14.29
CA HIS A 44 3.51 -52.27 -12.91
C HIS A 44 2.63 -51.46 -11.96
N TRP A 45 2.52 -50.14 -12.13
CA TRP A 45 1.61 -49.31 -11.32
C TRP A 45 0.14 -49.67 -11.52
N PHE A 46 -0.27 -49.95 -12.76
CA PHE A 46 -1.64 -50.35 -13.10
C PHE A 46 -1.93 -51.83 -12.84
N ASN A 47 -0.90 -52.69 -12.81
CA ASN A 47 -1.03 -54.11 -12.50
C ASN A 47 -0.91 -54.39 -11.00
N GLY A 48 -0.56 -53.39 -10.18
CA GLY A 48 -0.44 -53.51 -8.73
C GLY A 48 0.81 -54.24 -8.24
N SER A 49 1.80 -54.47 -9.12
CA SER A 49 3.03 -55.18 -8.77
C SER A 49 4.02 -54.33 -7.99
N ASN A 50 4.06 -53.01 -8.23
CA ASN A 50 4.91 -52.06 -7.53
C ASN A 50 4.15 -50.74 -7.30
N GLY A 51 4.37 -50.15 -6.12
CA GLY A 51 3.94 -48.79 -5.82
C GLY A 51 4.81 -47.74 -6.51
N MET A 52 4.34 -46.50 -6.49
CA MET A 52 5.10 -45.34 -6.93
C MET A 52 5.71 -44.65 -5.70
N ASP A 53 6.96 -44.24 -5.79
CA ASP A 53 7.61 -43.46 -4.73
C ASP A 53 7.03 -42.03 -4.65
N MET A 54 7.08 -41.40 -3.48
CA MET A 54 6.45 -40.09 -3.25
C MET A 54 6.96 -39.02 -4.22
N ALA A 55 8.27 -39.00 -4.49
CA ALA A 55 8.87 -38.07 -5.46
C ALA A 55 8.31 -38.23 -6.88
N THR A 56 7.89 -39.44 -7.25
CA THR A 56 7.27 -39.72 -8.54
C THR A 56 5.78 -39.37 -8.51
N CYS A 57 5.09 -39.62 -7.38
CA CYS A 57 3.71 -39.18 -7.17
C CYS A 57 3.55 -37.67 -7.31
N ILE A 58 4.50 -36.88 -6.78
CA ILE A 58 4.50 -35.40 -6.91
C ILE A 58 4.55 -34.95 -8.37
N LYS A 59 5.27 -35.66 -9.24
CA LYS A 59 5.36 -35.33 -10.67
C LYS A 59 4.12 -35.72 -11.47
N VAL A 60 3.48 -36.83 -11.10
CA VAL A 60 2.31 -37.37 -11.81
C VAL A 60 0.99 -36.74 -11.33
N ALA A 61 0.91 -36.35 -10.06
CA ALA A 61 -0.28 -35.78 -9.43
C ALA A 61 -0.86 -34.54 -10.14
N PRO A 62 -0.05 -33.57 -10.62
CA PRO A 62 -0.56 -32.43 -11.39
C PRO A 62 -1.26 -32.82 -12.69
N LEU A 63 -0.76 -33.86 -13.39
CA LEU A 63 -1.36 -34.35 -14.63
C LEU A 63 -2.70 -35.02 -14.41
N LEU A 64 -2.85 -35.70 -13.28
CA LEU A 64 -4.07 -36.38 -12.86
C LEU A 64 -5.02 -35.46 -12.06
N ARG A 65 -4.61 -34.21 -11.76
CA ARG A 65 -5.35 -33.26 -10.92
C ARG A 65 -5.79 -33.85 -9.57
N VAL A 66 -4.95 -34.67 -8.96
CA VAL A 66 -5.14 -35.26 -7.62
C VAL A 66 -4.03 -34.81 -6.67
N ASN A 67 -4.25 -34.93 -5.36
CA ASN A 67 -3.20 -34.68 -4.38
C ASN A 67 -2.15 -35.81 -4.41
N ALA A 68 -0.86 -35.44 -4.38
CA ALA A 68 0.26 -36.40 -4.41
C ALA A 68 0.28 -37.33 -3.19
N GLN A 69 -0.06 -36.79 -2.01
CA GLN A 69 -0.18 -37.55 -0.77
C GLN A 69 -1.31 -38.58 -0.90
N TRP A 70 -2.50 -38.16 -1.33
CA TRP A 70 -3.63 -39.06 -1.55
C TRP A 70 -3.30 -40.17 -2.56
N LEU A 71 -2.59 -39.84 -3.65
CA LEU A 71 -2.19 -40.84 -4.63
C LEU A 71 -1.27 -41.90 -4.00
N TYR A 72 -0.31 -41.45 -3.17
CA TYR A 72 0.66 -42.30 -2.47
C TYR A 72 0.02 -43.19 -1.39
N ASP A 73 -0.59 -42.61 -0.35
CA ASP A 73 -1.08 -43.34 0.82
C ASP A 73 -2.62 -43.48 0.89
N GLY A 74 -3.36 -42.60 0.22
CA GLY A 74 -4.83 -42.51 0.26
C GLY A 74 -5.38 -41.53 1.29
N SER A 75 -4.52 -40.74 1.94
CA SER A 75 -4.89 -39.71 2.91
C SER A 75 -5.70 -38.60 2.23
N PRO A 76 -6.83 -38.17 2.82
CA PRO A 76 -7.56 -37.01 2.31
C PRO A 76 -6.71 -35.72 2.44
N PRO A 77 -6.89 -34.71 1.57
CA PRO A 77 -7.90 -34.59 0.51
C PRO A 77 -7.48 -35.26 -0.82
N LYS A 78 -8.45 -35.85 -1.54
CA LYS A 78 -8.23 -36.49 -2.86
C LYS A 78 -7.88 -35.49 -3.96
N LEU A 79 -8.63 -34.40 -4.02
CA LEU A 79 -8.36 -33.31 -4.95
C LEU A 79 -7.29 -32.41 -4.33
N PRO A 80 -6.34 -31.88 -5.11
CA PRO A 80 -5.50 -30.80 -4.63
C PRO A 80 -6.44 -29.66 -4.25
N ALA A 81 -6.11 -28.93 -3.19
CA ALA A 81 -6.88 -27.75 -2.82
C ALA A 81 -6.97 -26.85 -4.05
N ARG A 82 -8.16 -26.77 -4.67
CA ARG A 82 -8.43 -25.79 -5.71
C ARG A 82 -8.17 -24.44 -5.05
N ASP A 83 -7.11 -23.77 -5.48
CA ASP A 83 -6.67 -22.47 -5.01
C ASP A 83 -6.80 -22.26 -3.49
N GLY A 84 -5.77 -22.62 -2.73
CA GLY A 84 -5.55 -22.09 -1.38
C GLY A 84 -6.57 -22.42 -0.27
N SER A 85 -7.60 -23.20 -0.52
CA SER A 85 -8.71 -23.38 0.44
C SER A 85 -8.44 -24.34 1.62
N LEU A 86 -7.25 -24.91 1.79
CA LEU A 86 -6.98 -25.87 2.90
C LEU A 86 -5.75 -25.51 3.75
N ALA A 87 -5.57 -24.22 4.01
CA ALA A 87 -4.83 -23.73 5.18
C ALA A 87 -5.68 -22.76 6.04
N ALA A 88 -7.01 -22.82 5.92
CA ALA A 88 -7.96 -21.97 6.64
C ALA A 88 -8.78 -22.72 7.71
N ALA A 89 -8.31 -23.88 8.18
CA ALA A 89 -8.98 -24.63 9.25
C ALA A 89 -8.36 -24.43 10.64
N ALA A 90 -7.37 -23.53 10.79
CA ALA A 90 -6.70 -23.31 12.08
C ALA A 90 -6.51 -21.83 12.49
N LEU A 91 -7.02 -20.86 11.74
CA LEU A 91 -6.98 -19.45 12.12
C LEU A 91 -8.29 -18.75 11.70
N ALA A 92 -9.39 -19.10 12.35
CA ALA A 92 -10.55 -18.22 12.36
C ALA A 92 -10.16 -16.97 13.16
N ILE A 93 -9.77 -15.91 12.45
CA ILE A 93 -9.64 -14.57 13.03
C ILE A 93 -11.01 -14.26 13.64
N PRO A 94 -11.11 -13.96 14.95
CA PRO A 94 -12.39 -13.56 15.53
C PRO A 94 -12.89 -12.32 14.78
N PRO A 95 -14.21 -12.23 14.46
CA PRO A 95 -14.74 -11.03 13.81
C PRO A 95 -14.36 -9.80 14.64
N ALA A 96 -13.98 -8.72 13.95
CA ALA A 96 -13.61 -7.47 14.60
C ALA A 96 -14.69 -7.06 15.62
N PRO A 97 -14.29 -6.55 16.81
CA PRO A 97 -15.25 -6.19 17.85
C PRO A 97 -16.22 -5.13 17.35
N TRP A 98 -17.48 -5.27 17.74
CA TRP A 98 -18.55 -4.35 17.37
C TRP A 98 -18.17 -2.88 17.64
N PRO A 99 -18.20 -1.99 16.63
CA PRO A 99 -17.59 -0.66 16.74
C PRO A 99 -18.44 0.38 17.50
N PHE A 100 -19.69 0.05 17.86
CA PHE A 100 -20.61 0.98 18.52
C PHE A 100 -20.88 0.58 19.97
N PRO A 101 -20.11 1.08 20.96
CA PRO A 101 -20.27 0.68 22.37
C PRO A 101 -21.62 1.09 22.99
N GLY A 102 -22.29 2.11 22.43
CA GLY A 102 -23.60 2.58 22.88
C GLY A 102 -24.81 1.88 22.23
N ILE A 103 -24.58 1.00 21.26
CA ILE A 103 -25.65 0.28 20.55
C ILE A 103 -25.37 -1.22 20.69
N PRO A 104 -26.20 -1.99 21.42
CA PRO A 104 -26.00 -3.44 21.51
C PRO A 104 -26.13 -4.11 20.14
N GLU A 105 -25.15 -4.94 19.78
CA GLU A 105 -25.13 -5.65 18.49
C GLU A 105 -26.37 -6.54 18.29
N GLU A 106 -26.85 -7.17 19.36
CA GLU A 106 -28.04 -8.03 19.35
C GLU A 106 -29.31 -7.27 18.93
N GLN A 107 -29.43 -6.00 19.32
CA GLN A 107 -30.58 -5.18 18.95
C GLN A 107 -30.62 -4.90 17.46
N VAL A 108 -29.47 -4.68 16.83
CA VAL A 108 -29.39 -4.45 15.37
C VAL A 108 -29.69 -5.74 14.62
N ARG A 109 -29.15 -6.87 15.07
CA ARG A 109 -29.38 -8.19 14.45
C ARG A 109 -30.84 -8.66 14.57
N ALA A 110 -31.57 -8.22 15.59
CA ALA A 110 -32.98 -8.55 15.80
C ALA A 110 -33.96 -7.69 14.96
N LEU A 111 -33.49 -6.70 14.21
CA LEU A 111 -34.35 -5.81 13.44
C LEU A 111 -34.95 -6.51 12.20
N PRO A 112 -36.23 -6.26 11.86
CA PRO A 112 -36.83 -6.68 10.60
C PRO A 112 -36.09 -6.10 9.37
N PRO A 113 -36.15 -6.78 8.21
CA PRO A 113 -35.44 -6.36 6.99
C PRO A 113 -35.73 -4.91 6.56
N ASP A 114 -36.97 -4.45 6.73
CA ASP A 114 -37.37 -3.07 6.39
C ASP A 114 -36.72 -2.01 7.29
N GLN A 115 -36.48 -2.35 8.56
CA GLN A 115 -35.81 -1.45 9.50
C GLN A 115 -34.29 -1.45 9.29
N LEU A 116 -33.71 -2.60 8.91
CA LEU A 116 -32.31 -2.69 8.51
C LEU A 116 -31.99 -1.84 7.28
N ASN A 117 -32.87 -1.85 6.27
CA ASN A 117 -32.69 -1.01 5.06
C ASN A 117 -32.74 0.49 5.39
N LYS A 118 -33.63 0.91 6.30
CA LYS A 118 -33.69 2.30 6.78
C LYS A 118 -32.45 2.69 7.58
N LEU A 119 -31.97 1.80 8.45
CA LEU A 119 -30.73 2.01 9.22
C LEU A 119 -29.51 2.13 8.30
N GLN A 120 -29.42 1.29 7.27
CA GLN A 120 -28.38 1.34 6.25
C GLN A 120 -28.38 2.69 5.51
N GLY A 121 -29.55 3.18 5.11
CA GLY A 121 -29.69 4.49 4.47
C GLY A 121 -29.26 5.64 5.37
N ALA A 122 -29.64 5.61 6.66
CA ALA A 122 -29.23 6.62 7.64
C ALA A 122 -27.72 6.60 7.90
N LEU A 123 -27.12 5.41 8.00
CA LEU A 123 -25.68 5.25 8.19
C LEU A 123 -24.90 5.71 6.96
N ALA A 124 -25.37 5.40 5.75
CA ALA A 124 -24.77 5.88 4.51
C ALA A 124 -24.79 7.42 4.41
N LEU A 125 -25.90 8.05 4.82
CA LEU A 125 -26.02 9.50 4.89
C LEU A 125 -25.06 10.10 5.93
N ALA A 126 -24.98 9.52 7.12
CA ALA A 126 -24.08 9.98 8.17
C ALA A 126 -22.60 9.86 7.74
N ILE A 127 -22.21 8.75 7.10
CA ILE A 127 -20.86 8.58 6.53
C ILE A 127 -20.57 9.64 5.45
N ALA A 128 -21.56 9.94 4.60
CA ALA A 128 -21.41 10.98 3.59
C ALA A 128 -21.24 12.38 4.21
N GLN A 129 -22.00 12.69 5.27
CA GLN A 129 -21.87 13.95 6.02
C GLN A 129 -20.49 14.09 6.69
N LEU A 130 -19.98 13.02 7.31
CA LEU A 130 -18.64 12.99 7.91
C LEU A 130 -17.53 13.19 6.86
N LYS A 131 -17.68 12.58 5.68
CA LYS A 131 -16.74 12.80 4.55
C LYS A 131 -16.78 14.24 4.01
N LEU A 132 -17.90 14.93 4.19
CA LEU A 132 -18.09 16.33 3.80
C LEU A 132 -17.68 17.33 4.90
N GLY A 133 -17.26 16.86 6.08
CA GLY A 133 -16.77 17.71 7.17
C GLY A 133 -17.85 18.53 7.89
N ILE A 134 -19.11 18.11 7.82
CA ILE A 134 -20.22 18.77 8.51
C ILE A 134 -20.33 18.17 9.92
N ASP A 135 -19.92 18.92 10.93
CA ASP A 135 -20.00 18.52 12.34
C ASP A 135 -21.39 18.86 12.90
N VAL A 136 -22.12 17.86 13.38
CA VAL A 136 -23.42 18.03 14.04
C VAL A 136 -23.23 17.78 15.52
N SER A 137 -22.89 18.83 16.27
CA SER A 137 -22.82 18.75 17.73
C SER A 137 -24.23 18.52 18.31
N PRO A 138 -24.40 17.67 19.33
CA PRO A 138 -25.68 17.51 20.00
C PRO A 138 -26.04 18.80 20.76
N THR A 139 -27.32 19.16 20.73
CA THR A 139 -27.91 20.31 21.42
C THR A 139 -27.59 20.29 22.92
N PRO A 140 -26.90 21.31 23.47
CA PRO A 140 -26.80 21.46 24.92
C PRO A 140 -28.17 21.83 25.49
N ALA A 141 -28.59 21.14 26.55
CA ALA A 141 -29.81 21.45 27.29
C ALA A 141 -29.73 22.90 27.83
N ALA A 142 -30.74 23.71 27.50
CA ALA A 142 -30.82 25.12 27.88
C ALA A 142 -30.93 25.29 29.40
N PRO A 143 -30.20 26.25 30.03
CA PRO A 143 -30.48 26.67 31.39
C PRO A 143 -31.73 27.57 31.46
N PRO A 144 -32.44 27.65 32.60
CA PRO A 144 -33.67 28.44 32.72
C PRO A 144 -33.38 29.94 32.68
N MET A 145 -34.18 30.69 31.91
CA MET A 145 -34.06 32.14 31.74
C MET A 145 -34.51 32.93 32.98
N PRO A 146 -33.90 34.09 33.29
CA PRO A 146 -34.45 35.06 34.23
C PRO A 146 -35.40 36.06 33.53
N MET A 147 -36.39 36.54 34.29
CA MET A 147 -37.46 37.47 33.90
C MET A 147 -36.96 38.86 33.47
N PRO A 148 -37.68 39.61 32.62
CA PRO A 148 -37.25 40.94 32.19
C PRO A 148 -37.63 42.00 33.23
N THR A 149 -36.62 42.73 33.73
CA THR A 149 -36.83 43.97 34.47
C THR A 149 -37.00 45.12 33.48
N VAL A 150 -38.14 45.80 33.57
CA VAL A 150 -38.42 47.06 32.89
C VAL A 150 -37.49 48.15 33.42
N LEU A 151 -36.74 48.81 32.54
CA LEU A 151 -36.20 50.15 32.79
C LEU A 151 -36.31 51.01 31.53
N ARG A 152 -36.80 52.23 31.76
CA ARG A 152 -37.23 53.22 30.79
C ARG A 152 -36.06 54.04 30.23
N SER A 153 -36.28 54.54 29.01
CA SER A 153 -35.84 55.82 28.42
C SER A 153 -34.50 56.41 28.89
N ASP A 154 -33.48 56.35 28.02
CA ASP A 154 -32.95 57.57 27.39
C ASP A 154 -32.00 57.28 26.21
N SER A 155 -32.03 58.19 25.24
CA SER A 155 -31.39 58.27 23.93
C SER A 155 -30.15 57.41 23.59
N LEU A 156 -30.23 56.65 22.49
CA LEU A 156 -29.23 56.60 21.41
C LEU A 156 -29.96 56.25 20.10
N ILE A 157 -29.91 57.14 19.11
CA ILE A 157 -30.48 56.91 17.77
C ILE A 157 -29.52 56.02 17.01
N ASP A 158 -30.02 54.91 16.48
CA ASP A 158 -29.27 53.96 15.65
C ASP A 158 -29.14 54.51 14.22
N SER A 159 -27.96 55.05 13.88
CA SER A 159 -27.65 55.73 12.61
C SER A 159 -27.77 54.84 11.37
N TYR A 160 -27.93 53.52 11.55
CA TYR A 160 -28.00 52.55 10.45
C TYR A 160 -29.42 52.30 9.91
N LEU A 161 -30.45 52.91 10.52
CA LEU A 161 -31.85 52.75 10.11
C LEU A 161 -32.45 53.99 9.42
N SER A 162 -31.70 55.09 9.28
CA SER A 162 -32.12 56.23 8.45
C SER A 162 -31.98 55.90 6.97
N ARG A 163 -33.05 56.09 6.19
CA ARG A 163 -33.01 56.01 4.73
C ARG A 163 -31.99 57.02 4.20
N ASP A 164 -31.00 56.51 3.47
CA ASP A 164 -29.97 57.33 2.84
C ASP A 164 -30.60 58.23 1.78
N GLU A 165 -30.61 59.54 2.03
CA GLU A 165 -31.22 60.55 1.16
C GLU A 165 -30.41 60.77 -0.13
N PHE A 166 -29.17 60.26 -0.18
CA PHE A 166 -28.28 60.31 -1.34
C PHE A 166 -27.65 58.94 -1.63
N PRO A 167 -28.40 57.97 -2.18
CA PRO A 167 -27.86 56.67 -2.53
C PRO A 167 -26.75 56.83 -3.58
N LEU A 168 -25.51 56.51 -3.21
CA LEU A 168 -24.35 56.51 -4.12
C LEU A 168 -24.38 55.35 -5.14
N ARG A 169 -25.45 54.55 -5.16
CA ARG A 169 -25.70 53.49 -6.15
C ARG A 169 -26.86 53.88 -7.04
N ILE A 170 -26.63 53.86 -8.34
CA ILE A 170 -27.69 53.98 -9.33
C ILE A 170 -28.39 52.61 -9.41
N ASP A 171 -29.67 52.55 -9.06
CA ASP A 171 -30.47 51.33 -9.16
C ASP A 171 -30.50 50.82 -10.61
N GLY A 172 -30.16 49.54 -10.80
CA GLY A 172 -30.22 48.85 -12.10
C GLY A 172 -28.87 48.57 -12.79
N LEU A 173 -27.74 48.95 -12.20
CA LEU A 173 -26.41 48.52 -12.69
C LEU A 173 -25.93 47.25 -11.97
N PRO A 174 -25.25 46.31 -12.67
CA PRO A 174 -24.64 45.15 -12.03
C PRO A 174 -23.58 45.58 -11.01
N ALA A 175 -23.43 44.80 -9.94
CA ALA A 175 -22.44 45.06 -8.89
C ALA A 175 -21.04 45.23 -9.50
N ALA A 176 -20.30 46.22 -9.01
CA ALA A 176 -18.94 46.48 -9.47
C ALA A 176 -18.06 45.23 -9.19
N PRO A 177 -17.19 44.83 -10.14
CA PRO A 177 -16.53 43.50 -10.13
C PRO A 177 -15.57 43.24 -8.96
N TRP A 178 -15.37 44.21 -8.07
CA TRP A 178 -14.52 44.10 -6.87
C TRP A 178 -15.30 43.87 -5.57
N GLU A 179 -16.63 43.89 -5.58
CA GLU A 179 -17.43 43.43 -4.45
C GLU A 179 -17.68 41.92 -4.56
N GLY A 180 -16.72 41.12 -4.07
CA GLY A 180 -16.93 39.69 -3.79
C GLY A 180 -16.04 38.68 -4.52
N GLY A 181 -15.06 39.11 -5.32
CA GLY A 181 -14.08 38.22 -5.97
C GLY A 181 -12.69 38.29 -5.33
N LYS A 182 -12.00 37.15 -5.20
CA LYS A 182 -10.58 37.10 -4.78
C LYS A 182 -9.74 38.02 -5.67
N THR A 183 -8.85 38.80 -5.07
CA THR A 183 -7.99 39.73 -5.82
C THR A 183 -6.97 38.97 -6.67
N THR A 184 -6.52 39.54 -7.79
CA THR A 184 -5.49 38.96 -8.68
C THR A 184 -4.23 38.52 -7.91
N HIS A 185 -3.85 39.26 -6.87
CA HIS A 185 -2.71 38.94 -6.01
C HIS A 185 -2.95 37.73 -5.07
N GLN A 186 -4.18 37.44 -4.68
CA GLN A 186 -4.52 36.24 -3.92
C GLN A 186 -4.53 34.99 -4.82
N THR A 187 -5.04 35.12 -6.05
CA THR A 187 -5.03 34.02 -7.05
C THR A 187 -3.60 33.59 -7.42
N GLU A 188 -2.66 34.52 -7.46
CA GLU A 188 -1.25 34.23 -7.77
C GLU A 188 -0.49 33.56 -6.61
N ARG A 189 -0.88 33.85 -5.35
CA ARG A 189 -0.34 33.20 -4.14
C ARG A 189 -0.89 31.79 -3.93
N GLU A 190 -2.15 31.55 -4.31
CA GLU A 190 -2.78 30.23 -4.21
C GLU A 190 -2.43 29.32 -5.42
N GLY A 191 -2.03 29.92 -6.55
CA GLY A 191 -1.72 29.23 -7.79
C GLY A 191 -0.28 28.72 -7.91
N ARG A 192 0.09 27.70 -7.12
CA ARG A 192 0.99 26.58 -7.51
C ARG A 192 1.34 25.70 -6.31
N VAL A 193 0.36 24.96 -5.79
CA VAL A 193 0.65 23.65 -5.21
C VAL A 193 0.31 22.61 -6.27
N ARG A 194 1.33 22.10 -6.97
CA ARG A 194 1.17 20.91 -7.81
C ARG A 194 1.10 19.69 -6.90
N ILE A 195 -0.08 19.46 -6.32
CA ILE A 195 -0.40 18.21 -5.63
C ILE A 195 -0.60 17.17 -6.73
N SER A 196 0.38 16.28 -6.88
CA SER A 196 0.21 15.05 -7.65
C SER A 196 -0.91 14.22 -7.02
N THR A 197 -2.09 14.24 -7.64
CA THR A 197 -3.23 13.41 -7.27
C THR A 197 -3.20 12.09 -8.04
N GLN A 198 -2.04 11.42 -8.06
CA GLN A 198 -1.95 10.01 -8.45
C GLN A 198 -1.64 9.17 -7.22
N THR A 199 -2.72 8.74 -6.56
CA THR A 199 -2.72 7.61 -5.66
C THR A 199 -2.43 6.36 -6.49
N GLY A 200 -1.24 5.78 -6.30
CA GLY A 200 -0.88 4.46 -6.81
C GLY A 200 -0.39 4.44 -8.25
N VAL A 201 0.93 4.58 -8.42
CA VAL A 201 1.81 3.69 -9.19
C VAL A 201 3.21 4.32 -9.13
N VAL A 202 4.12 3.61 -8.48
CA VAL A 202 5.56 3.90 -8.47
C VAL A 202 6.11 3.47 -9.82
N ALA A 203 5.96 4.34 -10.81
CA ALA A 203 6.85 4.50 -11.94
C ALA A 203 6.48 5.86 -12.53
N ASN A 204 7.45 6.78 -12.65
CA ASN A 204 7.29 7.93 -13.55
C ASN A 204 7.32 7.44 -15.00
N VAL A 205 6.34 6.61 -15.39
CA VAL A 205 5.89 6.47 -16.76
C VAL A 205 4.63 7.31 -16.85
N GLY A 206 4.81 8.63 -16.76
CA GLY A 206 3.90 9.52 -17.47
C GLY A 206 3.98 9.22 -18.96
N VAL A 207 3.05 9.74 -19.76
CA VAL A 207 3.21 9.78 -21.22
C VAL A 207 4.47 10.58 -21.50
N GLY A 208 5.60 9.89 -21.55
CA GLY A 208 6.92 10.50 -21.65
C GLY A 208 6.99 11.12 -23.02
N GLU A 209 7.18 12.43 -23.05
CA GLU A 209 7.73 13.10 -24.21
C GLU A 209 8.91 12.25 -24.70
N PRO A 210 8.94 11.87 -25.99
CA PRO A 210 9.93 10.93 -26.48
C PRO A 210 11.31 11.38 -26.02
N PRO A 211 12.11 10.46 -25.45
CA PRO A 211 13.40 10.82 -24.89
C PRO A 211 14.17 11.60 -25.94
N ALA A 212 14.72 12.76 -25.57
CA ALA A 212 15.60 13.49 -26.47
C ALA A 212 16.65 12.52 -26.99
N ALA A 213 16.80 12.41 -28.32
CA ALA A 213 17.64 11.40 -28.97
C ALA A 213 19.12 11.39 -28.50
N ASN A 214 19.54 12.42 -27.75
CA ASN A 214 20.87 12.60 -27.20
C ASN A 214 20.98 12.30 -25.69
N ASP A 215 19.98 11.67 -25.06
CA ASP A 215 20.01 11.39 -23.62
C ASP A 215 21.09 10.35 -23.30
N ARG A 216 22.09 10.75 -22.51
CA ARG A 216 23.25 9.91 -22.15
C ARG A 216 22.97 9.16 -20.86
N PHE A 217 23.59 8.01 -20.70
CA PHE A 217 23.58 7.27 -19.43
C PHE A 217 24.74 7.70 -18.55
N GLU A 218 24.47 7.87 -17.27
CA GLU A 218 25.45 8.16 -16.22
C GLU A 218 25.53 6.96 -15.28
N LYS A 219 26.76 6.59 -14.90
CA LYS A 219 27.02 5.48 -13.98
C LYS A 219 26.90 5.99 -12.55
N VAL A 220 26.07 5.34 -11.76
CA VAL A 220 25.87 5.61 -10.34
C VAL A 220 26.45 4.44 -9.55
N PRO A 221 27.33 4.68 -8.57
CA PRO A 221 27.93 3.61 -7.79
C PRO A 221 26.90 2.94 -6.89
N GLU A 222 27.03 1.62 -6.80
CA GLU A 222 26.22 0.73 -5.98
C GLU A 222 27.02 0.32 -4.74
N LEU A 223 26.45 0.55 -3.56
CA LEU A 223 27.03 0.28 -2.25
C LEU A 223 26.26 -0.87 -1.59
N ALA A 224 26.92 -2.00 -1.32
CA ALA A 224 26.25 -3.18 -0.73
C ALA A 224 26.16 -3.14 0.80
N ASP A 225 27.14 -2.55 1.49
CA ASP A 225 27.13 -2.43 2.96
C ASP A 225 27.49 -1.00 3.37
N VAL A 226 26.48 -0.13 3.48
CA VAL A 226 26.64 1.23 4.00
C VAL A 226 26.59 1.15 5.52
N ARG A 227 27.73 0.78 6.13
CA ARG A 227 27.96 0.92 7.56
C ARG A 227 28.69 2.21 7.81
N LEU A 228 27.96 3.32 7.78
CA LEU A 228 28.50 4.61 8.14
C LEU A 228 28.91 4.58 9.61
N ALA A 229 30.20 4.41 9.85
CA ALA A 229 30.80 4.65 11.15
C ALA A 229 30.48 6.11 11.53
N ALA A 230 29.65 6.25 12.56
CA ALA A 230 29.40 7.45 13.35
C ALA A 230 30.01 8.77 12.82
N GLY A 231 29.32 9.44 11.89
CA GLY A 231 29.53 10.87 11.62
C GLY A 231 30.14 11.23 10.27
N ASP A 232 30.72 10.30 9.53
CA ASP A 232 31.33 10.63 8.24
C ASP A 232 30.30 10.72 7.09
N PRO A 233 30.44 11.68 6.16
CA PRO A 233 29.63 11.73 4.94
C PRO A 233 29.77 10.45 4.10
N ILE A 234 28.72 10.09 3.34
CA ILE A 234 28.73 9.00 2.32
C ILE A 234 29.73 9.28 1.16
N GLU A 235 30.56 10.32 1.28
CA GLU A 235 31.56 10.72 0.29
C GLU A 235 32.83 9.86 0.33
N ASN A 236 32.99 9.01 1.35
CA ASN A 236 34.11 8.07 1.38
C ASN A 236 33.87 6.91 0.41
N HIS A 237 34.43 7.07 -0.80
CA HIS A 237 34.53 6.13 -1.91
C HIS A 237 35.17 4.75 -1.59
N ALA A 238 35.30 4.38 -0.32
CA ALA A 238 35.92 3.15 0.16
C ALA A 238 34.95 2.15 0.80
N GLU A 239 33.68 2.52 1.02
CA GLU A 239 32.64 1.54 1.38
C GLU A 239 32.38 0.65 0.16
N GLU A 240 32.57 -0.67 0.32
CA GLU A 240 32.68 -1.69 -0.73
C GLU A 240 31.76 -1.47 -1.94
N GLN A 241 32.28 -0.73 -2.92
CA GLN A 241 31.57 -0.46 -4.15
C GLN A 241 31.40 -1.79 -4.88
N THR A 242 30.18 -2.30 -4.89
CA THR A 242 29.88 -3.65 -5.41
C THR A 242 29.62 -3.60 -6.91
N GLY A 243 29.19 -2.44 -7.42
CA GLY A 243 28.81 -2.29 -8.82
C GLY A 243 28.61 -0.84 -9.25
N MET A 244 28.09 -0.70 -10.47
CA MET A 244 27.66 0.56 -11.07
C MET A 244 26.33 0.32 -11.79
N ILE A 245 25.31 1.11 -11.47
CA ILE A 245 24.00 1.07 -12.15
C ILE A 245 23.91 2.28 -13.08
N GLN A 246 23.40 2.07 -14.29
CA GLN A 246 23.27 3.14 -15.28
C GLN A 246 21.87 3.76 -15.22
N PHE A 247 21.82 5.07 -14.97
CA PHE A 247 20.61 5.86 -15.04
C PHE A 247 20.68 6.85 -16.20
N ARG A 248 19.53 7.24 -16.74
CA ARG A 248 19.44 8.32 -17.74
C ARG A 248 19.86 9.64 -17.09
N LYS A 249 20.71 10.42 -17.75
CA LYS A 249 21.20 11.70 -17.23
C LYS A 249 20.05 12.70 -17.03
N SER A 250 19.06 12.72 -17.93
CA SER A 250 17.86 13.52 -17.76
C SER A 250 17.07 13.15 -16.50
N PHE A 251 16.95 11.86 -16.19
CA PHE A 251 16.28 11.38 -14.98
C PHE A 251 17.04 11.83 -13.73
N LEU A 252 18.35 11.61 -13.66
CA LEU A 252 19.17 12.06 -12.52
C LEU A 252 19.05 13.57 -12.30
N ARG A 253 19.07 14.37 -13.37
CA ARG A 253 18.86 15.82 -13.30
C ARG A 253 17.47 16.17 -12.75
N SER A 254 16.42 15.46 -13.18
CA SER A 254 15.05 15.71 -12.72
C SER A 254 14.85 15.43 -11.23
N VAL A 255 15.61 14.50 -10.66
CA VAL A 255 15.53 14.13 -9.24
C VAL A 255 16.61 14.79 -8.37
N GLY A 256 17.51 15.59 -8.97
CA GLY A 256 18.61 16.25 -8.28
C GLY A 256 19.79 15.35 -7.91
N ALA A 257 19.91 14.18 -8.56
CA ALA A 257 20.97 13.20 -8.35
C ALA A 257 22.13 13.33 -9.37
N ASP A 258 22.23 14.47 -10.05
CA ASP A 258 23.19 14.68 -11.14
C ASP A 258 24.63 14.91 -10.65
N ASN A 259 25.59 14.78 -11.58
CA ASN A 259 27.03 14.99 -11.36
C ASN A 259 27.63 14.01 -10.34
N GLY A 260 27.22 12.74 -10.39
CA GLY A 260 27.76 11.70 -9.52
C GLY A 260 27.40 11.84 -8.04
N LYS A 261 26.37 12.63 -7.69
CA LYS A 261 25.88 12.71 -6.31
C LYS A 261 25.04 11.51 -5.91
N GLY A 262 24.34 10.88 -6.84
CA GLY A 262 23.53 9.69 -6.56
C GLY A 262 24.34 8.54 -5.97
N ARG A 263 23.73 7.79 -5.05
CA ARG A 263 24.24 6.51 -4.52
C ARG A 263 23.13 5.49 -4.57
N VAL A 264 23.43 4.27 -5.03
CA VAL A 264 22.47 3.16 -4.92
C VAL A 264 22.81 2.33 -3.70
N VAL A 265 21.81 2.08 -2.85
CA VAL A 265 21.92 1.23 -1.66
C VAL A 265 20.82 0.18 -1.68
N TYR A 266 21.01 -0.95 -1.00
CA TYR A 266 19.98 -1.97 -0.87
C TYR A 266 19.21 -1.83 0.45
N ALA A 267 17.89 -1.88 0.35
CA ALA A 267 17.04 -2.00 1.52
C ALA A 267 17.24 -3.36 2.19
N LYS A 268 17.32 -3.36 3.52
CA LYS A 268 17.40 -4.59 4.33
C LYS A 268 16.28 -4.56 5.37
N GLY A 269 15.46 -5.60 5.36
CA GLY A 269 14.30 -5.75 6.23
C GLY A 269 12.99 -5.31 5.59
N ASP A 270 11.93 -5.45 6.37
CA ASP A 270 10.51 -5.35 5.97
C ASP A 270 9.81 -4.09 6.53
N SER A 271 10.54 -3.20 7.20
CA SER A 271 9.99 -2.00 7.90
C SER A 271 9.24 -1.04 6.97
N MET A 272 9.58 -1.05 5.67
CA MET A 272 8.98 -0.17 4.65
C MET A 272 8.05 -0.92 3.69
N GLU A 273 7.72 -2.19 3.96
CA GLU A 273 6.75 -2.94 3.14
C GLU A 273 5.33 -2.40 3.31
N PRO A 274 4.51 -2.35 2.23
CA PRO A 274 4.77 -2.87 0.87
C PRO A 274 5.47 -1.88 -0.08
N VAL A 275 5.78 -0.65 0.38
CA VAL A 275 6.31 0.45 -0.46
C VAL A 275 7.73 0.15 -0.93
N ILE A 276 8.58 -0.29 -0.02
CA ILE A 276 9.95 -0.73 -0.29
C ILE A 276 10.09 -2.13 0.30
N ARG A 277 10.44 -3.09 -0.56
CA ARG A 277 10.62 -4.48 -0.18
C ARG A 277 12.05 -4.74 0.28
N ASP A 278 12.23 -5.81 1.04
CA ASP A 278 13.55 -6.34 1.36
C ASP A 278 14.37 -6.61 0.08
N GLY A 279 15.61 -6.17 0.06
CA GLY A 279 16.52 -6.29 -1.09
C GLY A 279 16.23 -5.35 -2.26
N ALA A 280 15.34 -4.36 -2.12
CA ALA A 280 15.11 -3.35 -3.16
C ALA A 280 16.32 -2.41 -3.30
N ALA A 281 16.69 -2.08 -4.54
CA ALA A 281 17.69 -1.07 -4.85
C ALA A 281 17.08 0.33 -4.69
N LEU A 282 17.72 1.20 -3.92
CA LEU A 282 17.27 2.54 -3.58
C LEU A 282 18.26 3.57 -4.10
N LEU A 283 17.80 4.54 -4.87
CA LEU A 283 18.60 5.70 -5.26
C LEU A 283 18.47 6.78 -4.19
N VAL A 284 19.57 7.02 -3.47
CA VAL A 284 19.70 8.05 -2.46
C VAL A 284 20.41 9.25 -3.06
N VAL A 285 19.80 10.43 -2.88
CA VAL A 285 20.42 11.72 -3.19
C VAL A 285 20.94 12.31 -1.89
N PRO A 286 22.26 12.26 -1.64
CA PRO A 286 22.84 12.85 -0.45
C PRO A 286 22.66 14.36 -0.49
N ASN A 287 22.27 14.93 0.64
CA ASN A 287 22.17 16.37 0.78
C ASN A 287 22.57 16.77 2.20
N GLU A 288 23.76 17.36 2.32
CA GLU A 288 24.33 17.75 3.60
C GLU A 288 23.66 18.98 4.22
N SER A 289 22.95 19.78 3.41
CA SER A 289 22.24 20.97 3.87
C SER A 289 20.84 20.67 4.38
N LEU A 290 20.38 19.43 4.29
CA LEU A 290 19.04 19.03 4.71
C LEU A 290 19.01 18.90 6.24
N THR A 291 18.49 19.93 6.91
CA THR A 291 18.19 19.85 8.35
C THR A 291 16.83 19.18 8.58
N LEU A 292 16.58 18.67 9.78
CA LEU A 292 15.28 18.08 10.16
C LEU A 292 14.09 19.02 9.85
N GLN A 293 14.31 20.33 9.84
CA GLN A 293 13.27 21.34 9.59
C GLN A 293 12.94 21.50 8.09
N ASP A 294 13.89 21.18 7.20
CA ASP A 294 13.72 21.28 5.74
C ASP A 294 13.12 20.00 5.12
N ILE A 295 12.85 19.00 5.96
CA ILE A 295 12.30 17.72 5.54
C ILE A 295 10.83 17.88 5.19
N ALA A 296 10.46 17.40 4.00
CA ALA A 296 9.06 17.30 3.62
C ALA A 296 8.41 16.14 4.40
N ALA A 297 7.37 16.47 5.18
CA ALA A 297 6.57 15.46 5.86
C ALA A 297 6.01 14.44 4.84
N GLY A 298 6.24 13.15 5.09
CA GLY A 298 5.84 12.05 4.20
C GLY A 298 6.87 11.67 3.14
N GLY A 299 8.01 12.35 3.06
CA GLY A 299 9.12 11.91 2.22
C GLY A 299 9.88 10.73 2.84
N VAL A 300 10.45 9.88 1.99
CA VAL A 300 11.34 8.78 2.41
C VAL A 300 12.77 9.28 2.43
N TYR A 301 13.44 9.13 3.57
CA TYR A 301 14.79 9.61 3.79
C TYR A 301 15.69 8.50 4.32
N ALA A 302 16.95 8.54 3.92
CA ALA A 302 18.01 7.76 4.54
C ALA A 302 18.53 8.57 5.74
N ILE A 303 18.46 7.98 6.92
CA ILE A 303 18.77 8.63 8.20
C ILE A 303 19.83 7.78 8.88
N ASN A 304 20.90 8.40 9.36
CA ASN A 304 21.80 7.78 10.31
C ASN A 304 21.22 8.02 11.72
N TYR A 305 20.77 6.94 12.35
CA TYR A 305 20.27 6.94 13.72
C TYR A 305 21.26 6.16 14.59
N ASP A 306 21.95 6.86 15.48
CA ASP A 306 22.91 6.25 16.43
C ASP A 306 23.99 5.37 15.75
N GLY A 307 24.51 5.82 14.61
CA GLY A 307 25.52 5.10 13.82
C GLY A 307 24.96 4.00 12.92
N LYS A 308 23.64 3.79 12.87
CA LYS A 308 22.97 2.84 11.96
C LYS A 308 22.21 3.59 10.88
N MET A 309 22.47 3.25 9.62
CA MET A 309 21.69 3.78 8.50
C MET A 309 20.34 3.06 8.43
N ILE A 310 19.26 3.82 8.54
CA ILE A 310 17.88 3.37 8.41
C ILE A 310 17.18 4.17 7.33
N VAL A 311 16.30 3.51 6.58
CA VAL A 311 15.43 4.17 5.61
C VAL A 311 14.03 4.19 6.18
N LYS A 312 13.51 5.39 6.46
CA LYS A 312 12.18 5.58 7.03
C LYS A 312 11.50 6.80 6.44
N THR A 313 10.19 6.90 6.65
CA THR A 313 9.41 8.07 6.28
C THR A 313 9.44 9.06 7.42
N VAL A 314 9.83 10.30 7.15
CA VAL A 314 9.85 11.32 8.20
C VAL A 314 8.50 12.00 8.25
N ALA A 315 7.86 11.99 9.41
CA ALA A 315 6.60 12.64 9.66
C ALA A 315 6.69 13.49 10.92
N ARG A 316 5.91 14.57 10.97
CA ARG A 316 5.74 15.35 12.19
C ARG A 316 4.54 14.80 12.95
N GLU A 317 4.75 14.38 14.18
CA GLU A 317 3.68 13.92 15.05
C GLU A 317 2.75 15.09 15.39
N ARG A 318 1.44 14.91 15.20
CA ARG A 318 0.46 16.00 15.33
C ARG A 318 0.23 16.43 16.79
N LEU A 319 0.46 15.52 17.75
CA LEU A 319 0.19 15.75 19.17
C LEU A 319 1.36 16.42 19.88
N THR A 320 2.57 15.92 19.65
CA THR A 320 3.80 16.38 20.31
C THR A 320 4.55 17.43 19.48
N GLY A 321 4.25 17.52 18.18
CA GLY A 321 4.97 18.37 17.23
C GLY A 321 6.37 17.87 16.90
N GLN A 322 6.76 16.68 17.41
CA GLN A 322 8.09 16.10 17.26
C GLN A 322 8.27 15.41 15.92
N TRP A 323 9.52 15.34 15.46
CA TRP A 323 9.87 14.57 14.28
C TRP A 323 9.97 13.08 14.62
N VAL A 324 9.18 12.27 13.92
CA VAL A 324 9.17 10.81 14.06
C VAL A 324 9.48 10.15 12.72
N ALA A 325 10.32 9.12 12.77
CA ALA A 325 10.59 8.24 11.65
C ALA A 325 9.55 7.11 11.67
N ARG A 326 8.56 7.24 10.80
CA ARG A 326 7.45 6.31 10.64
C ARG A 326 7.81 5.18 9.70
N SER A 327 7.47 3.96 10.13
CA SER A 327 7.49 2.76 9.31
C SER A 327 6.21 2.69 8.46
N PHE A 328 6.28 2.19 7.23
CA PHE A 328 5.06 1.89 6.47
C PHE A 328 4.44 0.56 6.89
N ASN A 329 5.25 -0.37 7.40
CA ASN A 329 4.78 -1.63 7.94
C ASN A 329 4.27 -1.42 9.38
N SER A 330 3.02 -1.81 9.63
CA SER A 330 2.36 -1.70 10.94
C SER A 330 2.95 -2.60 12.02
N LEU A 331 3.81 -3.56 11.66
CA LEU A 331 4.52 -4.43 12.60
C LEU A 331 5.74 -3.76 13.25
N HIS A 332 6.15 -2.59 12.76
CA HIS A 332 7.34 -1.87 13.24
C HIS A 332 6.95 -0.54 13.87
N ASP A 333 7.43 -0.30 15.08
CA ASP A 333 7.16 0.94 15.81
C ASP A 333 7.76 2.19 15.14
N ASP A 334 7.11 3.33 15.36
CA ASP A 334 7.59 4.66 14.99
C ASP A 334 8.78 5.04 15.89
N ILE A 335 9.88 5.50 15.30
CA ILE A 335 11.10 5.87 16.03
C ILE A 335 11.13 7.39 16.18
N PRO A 336 11.11 7.95 17.40
CA PRO A 336 11.23 9.40 17.59
C PRO A 336 12.65 9.86 17.26
N LEU A 337 12.79 10.89 16.44
CA LEU A 337 14.08 11.43 16.03
C LEU A 337 14.64 12.45 17.03
N GLU A 338 13.84 12.86 18.02
CA GLU A 338 14.19 13.89 19.02
C GLU A 338 14.46 13.30 20.44
N ASN A 339 14.70 11.99 20.54
CA ASN A 339 14.93 11.28 21.82
C ASN A 339 16.36 11.39 22.38
N GLY A 340 17.15 12.38 21.96
CA GLY A 340 18.54 12.56 22.41
C GLY A 340 19.57 11.63 21.75
N ALA A 341 19.16 10.76 20.82
CA ALA A 341 20.07 10.02 19.95
C ALA A 341 20.66 10.95 18.88
N SER A 342 21.89 10.66 18.42
CA SER A 342 22.47 11.37 17.28
C SER A 342 21.73 10.98 16.01
N VAL A 343 21.01 11.95 15.43
CA VAL A 343 20.25 11.77 14.18
C VAL A 343 20.83 12.70 13.12
N ARG A 344 21.30 12.10 12.02
CA ARG A 344 21.74 12.84 10.83
C ARG A 344 20.98 12.36 9.61
N VAL A 345 20.36 13.28 8.89
CA VAL A 345 19.73 12.96 7.61
C VAL A 345 20.83 12.90 6.56
N LEU A 346 20.96 11.75 5.90
CA LEU A 346 21.99 11.51 4.90
C LEU A 346 21.55 11.99 3.53
N GLY A 347 20.27 11.78 3.21
CA GLY A 347 19.73 12.13 1.91
C GLY A 347 18.29 11.67 1.71
N ARG A 348 17.72 12.05 0.57
CA ARG A 348 16.37 11.66 0.17
C ARG A 348 16.41 10.42 -0.72
N VAL A 349 15.51 9.48 -0.48
CA VAL A 349 15.27 8.36 -1.40
C VAL A 349 14.31 8.85 -2.49
N VAL A 350 14.77 8.83 -3.75
CA VAL A 350 14.00 9.36 -4.89
C VAL A 350 13.49 8.27 -5.82
N TRP A 351 14.08 7.08 -5.77
CA TRP A 351 13.70 5.94 -6.59
C TRP A 351 13.95 4.65 -5.83
N ALA A 352 13.06 3.68 -6.04
CA ALA A 352 13.18 2.32 -5.52
C ALA A 352 12.88 1.34 -6.66
N GLY A 353 13.74 0.36 -6.86
CA GLY A 353 13.56 -0.74 -7.79
C GLY A 353 13.76 -2.06 -7.08
N ALA A 354 12.71 -2.86 -6.98
CA ALA A 354 12.80 -4.21 -6.44
C ALA A 354 12.84 -5.22 -7.59
N ARG A 355 13.70 -6.23 -7.47
CA ARG A 355 13.57 -7.43 -8.30
C ARG A 355 12.27 -8.13 -7.88
N LEU A 356 11.34 -8.27 -8.81
CA LEU A 356 10.16 -9.10 -8.59
C LEU A 356 10.65 -10.54 -8.41
N ARG A 357 10.30 -11.14 -7.28
CA ARG A 357 10.47 -12.57 -7.07
C ARG A 357 9.32 -13.29 -7.78
N ASP A 358 9.62 -14.43 -8.37
CA ASP A 358 8.62 -15.35 -8.95
C ASP A 358 7.91 -16.19 -7.86
N ASP A 359 8.04 -15.82 -6.59
CA ASP A 359 7.37 -16.50 -5.49
C ASP A 359 5.91 -16.03 -5.35
N GLU A 360 5.02 -16.96 -5.02
CA GLU A 360 3.55 -16.80 -4.99
C GLU A 360 3.03 -15.73 -3.99
N ALA A 361 3.92 -14.99 -3.31
CA ALA A 361 3.60 -13.91 -2.39
C ALA A 361 3.01 -12.66 -3.09
N GLY A 362 3.16 -12.56 -4.42
CA GLY A 362 2.61 -11.47 -5.24
C GLY A 362 1.20 -11.69 -5.79
N ARG A 363 0.46 -12.72 -5.35
CA ARG A 363 -0.91 -12.93 -5.83
C ARG A 363 -1.82 -11.78 -5.37
N TRP A 364 -2.45 -11.13 -6.35
CA TRP A 364 -3.54 -10.20 -6.15
C TRP A 364 -4.58 -10.82 -5.21
N ARG A 365 -4.69 -10.29 -3.99
CA ARG A 365 -5.88 -10.51 -3.18
C ARG A 365 -6.96 -9.59 -3.75
N ALA A 366 -7.82 -10.16 -4.58
CA ALA A 366 -9.09 -9.52 -4.89
C ALA A 366 -9.89 -9.45 -3.58
N GLU A 367 -10.11 -8.24 -3.08
CA GLU A 367 -11.12 -7.98 -2.04
C GLU A 367 -12.53 -8.28 -2.56
#